data_AF-A0A926YUK2-F1
#
_entry.id   AF-A0A926YUK2-F1
#
_cell.length_a   1.000
_cell.length_b   1.000
_cell.length_c   1.000
_cell.angle_alpha   90.00
_cell.angle_beta   90.00
_cell.angle_gamma   90.00
#
_symmetry.space_group_name_H-M   'P 1'
#
loop_
_entity.id
_entity.type
_entity.pdbx_description
1 polymer ?
#
loop_
_entity_poly.entity_id
_entity_poly.type
_entity_poly.pdbx_seq_one_letter_code
_entity_poly.pdbx_strand_id
1 'polypeptide(L)'
;MDFYSQTGKVALGSRLRRLSESLTEDAAKIFALYDVALDPKWFPVFYVLFQKESVSITEIAQIIGHSHPSVSQIVKEMSKRGLTTTAKDSSDARVSVVKLSDVGKQLIPKLEKQLVDVDRAVEELLSEAQYDLWKAIEETEFLLGNQRFFDRVQAVRKARECQSIEIIDYSPAFHDDFKRLNYEWIENYFKLEEADHQSLDRPEQKILNSGGHIHMALSNGEAVGTCALIKMNDDTYELAKMAVTEKARGKGIGWLLGQAAIQKAREFGAKTVYLESNTVLEPAINLYQKLGFRKIVGQPSPYKRCNIQMELKLDLL
;
A
#
# COMPACT_ATOMS: atom_id res chain seq x y z
N MET A 1 0.23 27.81 22.21
CA MET A 1 -0.01 26.36 22.00
C MET A 1 1.24 25.78 21.37
N ASP A 2 1.74 24.65 21.88
CA ASP A 2 2.89 23.96 21.28
C ASP A 2 2.53 23.44 19.87
N PHE A 3 3.50 23.41 18.96
CA PHE A 3 3.34 22.96 17.57
C PHE A 3 2.69 21.57 17.49
N TYR A 4 3.08 20.67 18.40
CA TYR A 4 2.57 19.30 18.45
C TYR A 4 1.16 19.18 19.00
N SER A 5 0.71 20.16 19.81
CA SER A 5 -0.70 20.23 20.24
C SER A 5 -1.61 20.64 19.10
N GLN A 6 -1.12 21.47 18.17
CA GLN A 6 -1.89 21.92 17.01
C GLN A 6 -1.90 20.89 15.87
N THR A 7 -0.74 20.33 15.56
CA THR A 7 -0.61 19.33 14.47
C THR A 7 -1.13 17.95 14.88
N GLY A 8 -1.09 17.63 16.17
CA GLY A 8 -1.59 16.36 16.69
C GLY A 8 -0.84 15.16 16.12
N LYS A 9 -1.58 14.08 15.83
CA LYS A 9 -0.98 12.78 15.46
C LYS A 9 -0.28 12.78 14.09
N VAL A 10 -0.54 13.75 13.22
CA VAL A 10 0.14 13.83 11.90
C VAL A 10 1.63 14.13 12.04
N ALA A 11 2.04 14.73 13.15
CA ALA A 11 3.43 15.05 13.47
C ALA A 11 4.12 13.98 14.34
N LEU A 12 3.62 12.73 14.35
CA LEU A 12 4.18 11.63 15.14
C LEU A 12 5.69 11.48 14.94
N GLY A 13 6.14 11.39 13.69
CA GLY A 13 7.57 11.23 13.37
C GLY A 13 8.42 12.42 13.84
N SER A 14 7.93 13.65 13.67
CA SER A 14 8.61 14.85 14.17
C SER A 14 8.70 14.86 15.70
N ARG A 15 7.66 14.39 16.40
CA ARG A 15 7.64 14.32 17.86
C ARG A 15 8.63 13.28 18.39
N LEU A 16 8.70 12.12 17.74
CA LEU A 16 9.71 11.09 18.04
C LEU A 16 11.12 11.60 17.79
N ARG A 17 11.34 12.33 16.68
CA ARG A 17 12.63 12.95 16.39
C ARG A 17 13.06 13.95 17.46
N ARG A 18 12.16 14.86 17.89
CA ARG A 18 12.46 15.82 18.96
C ARG A 18 12.86 15.13 20.27
N LEU A 19 12.15 14.05 20.62
CA LEU A 19 12.49 13.25 21.81
C LEU A 19 13.87 12.59 21.67
N SER A 20 14.15 11.98 20.52
CA SER A 20 15.44 11.36 20.23
C SER A 20 16.59 12.37 20.26
N GLU A 21 16.41 13.57 19.71
CA GLU A 21 17.42 14.64 19.74
C GLU A 21 17.72 15.06 21.20
N SER A 22 16.71 15.28 22.02
CA SER A 22 16.88 15.61 23.45
C SER A 22 17.66 14.54 24.22
N LEU A 23 17.33 13.25 24.01
CA LEU A 23 18.04 12.14 24.65
C LEU A 23 19.49 12.02 24.15
N THR A 24 19.72 12.31 22.87
CA THR A 24 21.06 12.26 22.26
C THR A 24 21.97 13.37 22.80
N GLU A 25 21.43 14.56 23.06
CA GLU A 25 22.17 15.67 23.69
C GLU A 25 22.65 15.30 25.10
N ASP A 26 21.81 14.64 25.90
CA ASP A 26 22.20 14.19 27.23
C ASP A 26 23.15 12.98 27.18
N ALA A 27 22.99 12.07 26.21
CA ALA A 27 23.93 10.97 26.01
C ALA A 27 25.37 11.47 25.81
N ALA A 28 25.57 12.57 25.08
CA ALA A 28 26.91 13.16 24.90
C ALA A 28 27.52 13.64 26.24
N LYS A 29 26.70 14.24 27.12
CA LYS A 29 27.13 14.67 28.46
C LYS A 29 27.41 13.46 29.35
N ILE A 30 26.62 12.41 29.24
CA ILE A 30 26.80 11.15 29.98
C ILE A 30 28.10 10.47 29.56
N PHE A 31 28.45 10.40 28.26
CA PHE A 31 29.77 9.91 27.83
C PHE A 31 30.92 10.71 28.43
N ALA A 32 30.81 12.04 28.45
CA ALA A 32 31.81 12.89 29.08
C ALA A 32 31.94 12.65 30.61
N LEU A 33 30.82 12.45 31.31
CA LEU A 33 30.78 12.22 32.77
C LEU A 33 31.58 10.98 33.20
N TYR A 34 31.62 9.94 32.36
CA TYR A 34 32.32 8.69 32.63
C TYR A 34 33.69 8.61 31.95
N ASP A 35 34.18 9.71 31.37
CA ASP A 35 35.41 9.76 30.57
C ASP A 35 35.43 8.72 29.45
N VAL A 36 34.29 8.51 28.79
CA VAL A 36 34.13 7.63 27.63
C VAL A 36 34.23 8.49 26.37
N ALA A 37 35.33 8.35 25.63
CA ALA A 37 35.58 9.10 24.41
C ALA A 37 34.82 8.53 23.19
N LEU A 38 33.49 8.50 23.28
CA LEU A 38 32.58 7.97 22.26
C LEU A 38 31.54 9.03 21.84
N ASP A 39 31.27 9.13 20.54
CA ASP A 39 30.15 9.92 20.02
C ASP A 39 28.85 9.09 20.16
N PRO A 40 27.73 9.65 20.67
CA PRO A 40 26.47 8.91 20.82
C PRO A 40 26.00 8.17 19.56
N LYS A 41 26.25 8.72 18.37
CA LYS A 41 25.85 8.07 17.12
C LYS A 41 26.64 6.79 16.83
N TRP A 42 27.82 6.61 17.45
CA TRP A 42 28.64 5.41 17.33
C TRP A 42 28.23 4.31 18.30
N PHE A 43 27.43 4.63 19.31
CA PHE A 43 27.06 3.70 20.38
C PHE A 43 26.46 2.37 19.88
N PRO A 44 25.48 2.34 18.95
CA PRO A 44 24.91 1.07 18.50
C PRO A 44 25.95 0.13 17.87
N VAL A 45 26.86 0.68 17.05
CA VAL A 45 27.94 -0.10 16.43
C VAL A 45 28.97 -0.55 17.48
N PHE A 46 29.37 0.35 18.37
CA PHE A 46 30.29 0.03 19.45
C PHE A 46 29.73 -1.07 20.37
N TYR A 47 28.44 -0.97 20.73
CA TYR A 47 27.76 -1.93 21.60
C TYR A 47 27.70 -3.34 20.97
N VAL A 48 27.41 -3.45 19.68
CA VAL A 48 27.47 -4.74 18.96
C VAL A 48 28.88 -5.34 19.00
N LEU A 49 29.92 -4.53 18.77
CA LEU A 49 31.32 -4.97 18.81
C LEU A 49 31.86 -5.22 20.23
N PHE A 50 31.23 -4.63 21.23
CA PHE A 50 31.47 -4.92 22.64
C PHE A 50 30.96 -6.32 22.99
N GLN A 51 29.76 -6.69 22.50
CA GLN A 51 29.13 -7.99 22.76
C GLN A 51 29.71 -9.13 21.90
N LYS A 52 30.27 -8.81 20.73
CA LYS A 52 30.80 -9.79 19.77
C LYS A 52 32.23 -9.43 19.38
N GLU A 53 33.15 -10.39 19.45
CA GLU A 53 34.58 -10.16 19.14
C GLU A 53 34.84 -9.65 17.71
N SER A 54 33.98 -10.03 16.75
CA SER A 54 34.23 -9.87 15.32
C SER A 54 32.94 -9.96 14.53
N VAL A 55 32.55 -8.89 13.84
CA VAL A 55 31.24 -8.81 13.16
C VAL A 55 31.38 -8.14 11.80
N SER A 56 30.67 -8.66 10.78
CA SER A 56 30.62 -8.01 9.47
C SER A 56 29.77 -6.74 9.48
N ILE A 57 30.06 -5.77 8.60
CA ILE A 57 29.24 -4.54 8.48
C ILE A 57 27.77 -4.88 8.17
N THR A 58 27.52 -5.89 7.34
CA THR A 58 26.17 -6.35 7.00
C THR A 58 25.41 -6.87 8.20
N GLU A 59 26.07 -7.68 9.04
CA GLU A 59 25.46 -8.22 10.25
C GLU A 59 25.20 -7.11 11.28
N ILE A 60 26.12 -6.16 11.46
CA ILE A 60 25.89 -5.00 12.33
C ILE A 60 24.66 -4.22 11.86
N ALA A 61 24.56 -3.94 10.55
CA ALA A 61 23.42 -3.23 9.96
C ALA A 61 22.09 -3.96 10.19
N GLN A 62 22.07 -5.29 10.08
CA GLN A 62 20.90 -6.10 10.38
C GLN A 62 20.51 -6.05 11.86
N ILE A 63 21.49 -6.18 12.78
CA ILE A 63 21.24 -6.18 14.23
C ILE A 63 20.65 -4.85 14.69
N ILE A 64 21.21 -3.73 14.26
CA ILE A 64 20.79 -2.40 14.74
C ILE A 64 19.67 -1.77 13.89
N GLY A 65 19.22 -2.44 12.83
CA GLY A 65 18.17 -1.93 11.94
C GLY A 65 18.56 -0.71 11.10
N HIS A 66 19.87 -0.47 10.89
CA HIS A 66 20.37 0.66 10.09
C HIS A 66 20.72 0.23 8.66
N SER A 67 20.85 1.20 7.76
CA SER A 67 21.32 0.92 6.40
C SER A 67 22.81 0.58 6.37
N HIS A 68 23.22 -0.32 5.48
CA HIS A 68 24.64 -0.67 5.30
C HIS A 68 25.55 0.57 5.06
N PRO A 69 25.18 1.57 4.24
CA PRO A 69 25.97 2.80 4.10
C PRO A 69 26.13 3.59 5.41
N SER A 70 25.08 3.65 6.24
CA SER A 70 25.14 4.33 7.55
C SER A 70 26.13 3.66 8.49
N VAL A 71 26.06 2.32 8.62
CA VAL A 71 26.99 1.56 9.46
C VAL A 71 28.43 1.68 8.96
N SER A 72 28.65 1.56 7.64
CA SER A 72 29.98 1.71 7.05
C SER A 72 30.60 3.08 7.37
N GLN A 73 29.80 4.15 7.32
CA GLN A 73 30.26 5.50 7.67
C GLN A 73 30.61 5.60 9.17
N ILE A 74 29.79 5.04 10.06
CA ILE A 74 30.08 5.00 11.50
C ILE A 74 31.40 4.26 11.78
N VAL A 75 31.58 3.05 11.22
CA VAL A 75 32.81 2.25 11.37
C VAL A 75 34.04 3.02 10.87
N LYS A 76 33.91 3.74 9.75
CA LYS A 76 35.00 4.57 9.20
C LYS A 76 35.39 5.69 10.16
N GLU A 77 34.43 6.36 10.78
CA GLU A 77 34.67 7.42 11.76
C GLU A 77 35.32 6.87 13.04
N MET A 78 34.83 5.74 13.55
CA MET A 78 35.40 5.04 14.71
C MET A 78 36.85 4.58 14.44
N SER A 79 37.11 4.05 13.24
CA SER A 79 38.45 3.62 12.81
C SER A 79 39.40 4.81 12.72
N LYS A 80 38.94 5.97 12.24
CA LYS A 80 39.73 7.22 12.21
C LYS A 80 40.11 7.70 13.61
N ARG A 81 39.28 7.40 14.61
CA ARG A 81 39.56 7.67 16.05
C ARG A 81 40.36 6.56 16.73
N GLY A 82 40.74 5.51 15.99
CA GLY A 82 41.51 4.39 16.52
C GLY A 82 40.72 3.43 17.40
N LEU A 83 39.38 3.51 17.41
CA LEU A 83 38.51 2.67 18.26
C LEU A 83 38.24 1.28 17.67
N THR A 84 38.31 1.16 16.35
CA THR A 84 38.03 -0.09 15.63
C THR A 84 39.14 -0.42 14.64
N THR A 85 39.32 -1.71 14.39
CA THR A 85 40.13 -2.24 13.29
C THR A 85 39.21 -2.97 12.31
N THR A 86 39.56 -2.91 11.02
CA THR A 86 38.81 -3.60 9.96
C THR A 86 39.75 -4.56 9.24
N ALA A 87 39.31 -5.79 9.02
CA ALA A 87 40.01 -6.81 8.26
C ALA A 87 39.09 -7.40 7.19
N LYS A 88 39.67 -8.05 6.18
CA LYS A 88 38.89 -8.90 5.26
C LYS A 88 38.57 -10.21 5.94
N ASP A 89 37.36 -10.71 5.71
CA ASP A 89 36.96 -12.03 6.20
C ASP A 89 37.87 -13.13 5.61
N SER A 90 38.15 -14.15 6.41
CA SER A 90 39.02 -15.26 6.01
C SER A 90 38.39 -16.20 4.98
N SER A 91 37.06 -16.20 4.88
CA SER A 91 36.27 -17.04 3.95
C SER A 91 35.78 -16.29 2.71
N ASP A 92 35.45 -14.98 2.83
CA ASP A 92 35.11 -14.12 1.68
C ASP A 92 35.83 -12.77 1.77
N ALA A 93 36.86 -12.57 0.93
CA ALA A 93 37.67 -11.37 0.90
C ALA A 93 36.91 -10.07 0.54
N ARG A 94 35.62 -10.16 0.15
CA ARG A 94 34.73 -9.02 -0.08
C ARG A 94 34.01 -8.57 1.19
N VAL A 95 33.93 -9.43 2.21
CA VAL A 95 33.30 -9.12 3.49
C VAL A 95 34.32 -8.40 4.38
N SER A 96 33.96 -7.19 4.81
CA SER A 96 34.75 -6.44 5.78
C SER A 96 34.24 -6.74 7.19
N VAL A 97 35.15 -7.24 8.02
CA VAL A 97 34.89 -7.63 9.40
C VAL A 97 35.52 -6.59 10.33
N VAL A 98 34.76 -6.16 11.32
CA VAL A 98 35.11 -5.08 12.23
C VAL A 98 35.29 -5.64 13.63
N LYS A 99 36.31 -5.14 14.35
CA LYS A 99 36.58 -5.45 15.76
C LYS A 99 36.91 -4.18 16.53
N LEU A 100 36.72 -4.19 17.84
CA LEU A 100 37.32 -3.17 18.71
C LEU A 100 38.84 -3.30 18.71
N SER A 101 39.53 -2.16 18.60
CA SER A 101 40.98 -2.08 18.85
C SER A 101 41.27 -2.19 20.34
N ASP A 102 42.54 -2.26 20.74
CA ASP A 102 42.92 -2.22 22.15
C ASP A 102 42.49 -0.91 22.82
N VAL A 103 42.54 0.22 22.09
CA VAL A 103 42.03 1.52 22.57
C VAL A 103 40.52 1.47 22.75
N GLY A 104 39.78 0.86 21.82
CA GLY A 104 38.34 0.67 21.95
C GLY A 104 37.98 -0.20 23.16
N LYS A 105 38.72 -1.28 23.38
CA LYS A 105 38.51 -2.19 24.52
C LYS A 105 38.78 -1.51 25.87
N GLN A 106 39.70 -0.56 25.94
CA GLN A 106 39.95 0.21 27.17
C GLN A 106 38.76 1.07 27.61
N LEU A 107 37.81 1.37 26.72
CA LEU A 107 36.59 2.10 27.08
C LEU A 107 35.54 1.21 27.77
N ILE A 108 35.63 -0.12 27.62
CA ILE A 108 34.62 -1.08 28.09
C ILE A 108 34.34 -0.94 29.60
N PRO A 109 35.33 -0.95 30.52
CA PRO A 109 35.03 -0.92 31.95
C PRO A 109 34.32 0.35 32.42
N LYS A 110 34.55 1.47 31.72
CA LYS A 110 33.86 2.74 31.98
C LYS A 110 32.44 2.71 31.41
N LEU A 111 32.29 2.19 30.20
CA LEU A 111 31.00 2.02 29.54
C LEU A 111 30.08 1.07 30.31
N GLU A 112 30.58 -0.05 30.84
CA GLU A 112 29.77 -1.00 31.62
C GLU A 112 29.17 -0.34 32.87
N LYS A 113 29.96 0.45 33.60
CA LYS A 113 29.46 1.22 34.76
C LYS A 113 28.40 2.24 34.34
N GLN A 114 28.69 2.98 33.27
CA GLN A 114 27.75 3.94 32.71
C GLN A 114 26.43 3.27 32.31
N LEU A 115 26.47 2.11 31.67
CA LEU A 115 25.28 1.40 31.21
C LEU A 115 24.38 0.98 32.37
N VAL A 116 24.95 0.54 33.50
CA VAL A 116 24.16 0.21 34.71
C VAL A 116 23.45 1.45 35.27
N ASP A 117 24.14 2.59 35.33
CA ASP A 117 23.57 3.83 35.86
C ASP A 117 22.52 4.42 34.91
N VAL A 118 22.74 4.34 33.59
CA VAL A 118 21.78 4.76 32.55
C VAL A 118 20.54 3.87 32.58
N ASP A 119 20.70 2.54 32.66
CA ASP A 119 19.59 1.58 32.75
C ASP A 119 18.68 1.91 33.92
N ARG A 120 19.26 2.14 35.11
CA ARG A 120 18.51 2.53 36.30
C ARG A 120 17.76 3.85 36.12
N ALA A 121 18.39 4.85 35.50
CA ALA A 121 17.75 6.16 35.26
C ALA A 121 16.60 6.05 34.24
N VAL A 122 16.73 5.19 33.22
CA VAL A 122 15.67 4.92 32.25
C VAL A 122 14.50 4.19 32.91
N GLU A 123 14.77 3.17 33.73
CA GLU A 123 13.73 2.45 34.50
C GLU A 123 12.97 3.39 35.45
N GLU A 124 13.67 4.28 36.15
CA GLU A 124 13.05 5.29 37.01
C GLU A 124 12.13 6.23 36.19
N LEU A 125 12.63 6.79 35.09
CA LEU A 125 11.84 7.64 34.18
C LEU A 125 10.58 6.92 33.65
N LEU A 126 10.72 5.66 33.22
CA LEU A 126 9.60 4.89 32.70
C LEU A 126 8.59 4.53 33.79
N SER A 127 9.03 4.35 35.04
CA SER A 127 8.15 4.09 36.18
C SER A 127 7.28 5.29 36.58
N GLU A 128 7.72 6.51 36.27
CA GLU A 128 6.94 7.74 36.45
C GLU A 128 5.88 7.94 35.37
N ALA A 129 6.05 7.30 34.20
CA ALA A 129 5.13 7.44 33.09
C ALA A 129 3.88 6.57 33.29
N GLN A 130 2.72 7.10 32.89
CA GLN A 130 1.48 6.31 32.86
C GLN A 130 1.50 5.20 31.80
N TYR A 131 2.21 5.43 30.69
CA TYR A 131 2.25 4.53 29.54
C TYR A 131 3.68 4.05 29.31
N ASP A 132 3.82 2.75 29.06
CA ASP A 132 5.10 2.12 28.72
C ASP A 132 5.50 2.49 27.29
N LEU A 133 6.39 3.48 27.17
CA LEU A 133 6.89 3.95 25.88
C LEU A 133 7.71 2.87 25.16
N TRP A 134 8.45 2.03 25.90
CA TRP A 134 9.29 0.99 25.34
C TRP A 134 8.43 -0.03 24.59
N LYS A 135 7.36 -0.52 25.24
CA LYS A 135 6.40 -1.44 24.62
C LYS A 135 5.58 -0.80 23.51
N ALA A 136 5.22 0.48 23.65
CA ALA A 136 4.50 1.19 22.60
C ALA A 136 5.32 1.34 21.31
N ILE A 137 6.63 1.57 21.40
CA ILE A 137 7.53 1.63 20.24
C ILE A 137 7.64 0.24 19.59
N GLU A 138 7.90 -0.81 20.38
CA GLU A 138 8.01 -2.20 19.91
C GLU A 138 6.74 -2.64 19.14
N GLU A 139 5.55 -2.36 19.71
CA GLU A 139 4.28 -2.66 19.05
C GLU A 139 4.10 -1.86 17.76
N THR A 140 4.46 -0.57 17.77
CA THR A 140 4.36 0.29 16.59
C THR A 140 5.27 -0.20 15.47
N GLU A 141 6.49 -0.61 15.78
CA GLU A 141 7.45 -1.18 14.82
C GLU A 141 6.92 -2.49 14.23
N PHE A 142 6.38 -3.39 15.06
CA PHE A 142 5.74 -4.62 14.59
C PHE A 142 4.57 -4.33 13.63
N LEU A 143 3.69 -3.39 13.99
CA LEU A 143 2.54 -3.00 13.16
C LEU A 143 2.95 -2.33 11.84
N LEU A 144 4.06 -1.60 11.82
CA LEU A 144 4.63 -1.00 10.62
C LEU A 144 5.33 -2.04 9.73
N GLY A 145 5.93 -3.07 10.33
CA GLY A 145 6.47 -4.23 9.63
C GLY A 145 5.39 -5.03 8.92
N ASN A 146 4.21 -5.20 9.56
CA ASN A 146 3.07 -5.89 8.96
C ASN A 146 2.37 -5.07 7.86
N GLN A 147 2.22 -3.75 8.05
CA GLN A 147 1.67 -2.86 7.03
C GLN A 147 2.31 -1.48 7.14
N ARG A 148 3.02 -1.08 6.07
CA ARG A 148 3.76 0.18 6.04
C ARG A 148 2.80 1.37 6.15
N PHE A 149 3.30 2.45 6.73
CA PHE A 149 2.52 3.67 6.90
C PHE A 149 1.97 4.23 5.57
N PHE A 150 2.77 4.18 4.50
CA PHE A 150 2.35 4.61 3.16
C PHE A 150 1.12 3.84 2.67
N ASP A 151 1.12 2.51 2.82
CA ASP A 151 0.01 1.65 2.37
C ASP A 151 -1.27 1.96 3.15
N ARG A 152 -1.15 2.27 4.45
CA ARG A 152 -2.28 2.69 5.30
C ARG A 152 -2.89 4.01 4.79
N VAL A 153 -2.05 5.00 4.48
CA VAL A 153 -2.50 6.28 3.93
C VAL A 153 -3.14 6.09 2.55
N GLN A 154 -2.57 5.24 1.69
CA GLN A 154 -3.16 4.90 0.41
C GLN A 154 -4.55 4.27 0.57
N ALA A 155 -4.72 3.36 1.53
CA ALA A 155 -6.01 2.73 1.80
C ALA A 155 -7.07 3.74 2.26
N VAL A 156 -6.72 4.64 3.19
CA VAL A 156 -7.62 5.70 3.66
C VAL A 156 -7.99 6.65 2.51
N ARG A 157 -7.01 7.06 1.69
CA ARG A 157 -7.24 7.90 0.52
C ARG A 157 -8.20 7.23 -0.47
N LYS A 158 -7.95 5.95 -0.78
CA LYS A 158 -8.80 5.18 -1.69
C LYS A 158 -10.22 5.07 -1.16
N ALA A 159 -10.42 4.77 0.12
CA ALA A 159 -11.75 4.70 0.72
C ALA A 159 -12.51 6.03 0.59
N ARG A 160 -11.85 7.16 0.87
CA ARG A 160 -12.42 8.50 0.68
C ARG A 160 -12.79 8.77 -0.78
N GLU A 161 -11.91 8.42 -1.72
CA GLU A 161 -12.18 8.60 -3.16
C GLU A 161 -13.29 7.68 -3.68
N CYS A 162 -13.49 6.49 -3.08
CA CYS A 162 -14.65 5.64 -3.37
C CYS A 162 -15.96 6.28 -2.88
N GLN A 163 -15.96 6.96 -1.72
CA GLN A 163 -17.16 7.58 -1.16
C GLN A 163 -17.69 8.74 -2.00
N SER A 164 -16.84 9.40 -2.79
CA SER A 164 -17.26 10.44 -3.74
C SER A 164 -17.83 9.91 -5.05
N ILE A 165 -17.97 8.58 -5.19
CA ILE A 165 -18.53 7.96 -6.38
C ILE A 165 -20.02 7.73 -6.19
N GLU A 166 -20.82 8.32 -7.07
CA GLU A 166 -22.26 8.11 -7.13
C GLU A 166 -22.58 7.20 -8.31
N ILE A 167 -23.33 6.12 -8.06
CA ILE A 167 -23.90 5.30 -9.15
C ILE A 167 -25.31 5.78 -9.40
N ILE A 168 -25.55 6.24 -10.62
CA ILE A 168 -26.86 6.75 -11.05
C ILE A 168 -27.36 5.97 -12.26
N ASP A 169 -28.66 6.07 -12.51
CA ASP A 169 -29.25 5.57 -13.73
C ASP A 169 -28.94 6.50 -14.89
N TYR A 170 -28.72 5.91 -16.06
CA TYR A 170 -28.51 6.67 -17.29
C TYR A 170 -29.71 7.55 -17.64
N SER A 171 -29.41 8.73 -18.18
CA SER A 171 -30.39 9.58 -18.88
C SER A 171 -29.77 10.08 -20.20
N PRO A 172 -30.58 10.54 -21.17
CA PRO A 172 -30.07 11.04 -22.45
C PRO A 172 -29.02 12.16 -22.33
N ALA A 173 -28.99 12.89 -21.22
CA ALA A 173 -27.95 13.88 -20.93
C ALA A 173 -26.53 13.27 -20.84
N PHE A 174 -26.41 11.98 -20.54
CA PHE A 174 -25.15 11.25 -20.46
C PHE A 174 -24.80 10.47 -21.74
N HIS A 175 -25.52 10.69 -22.85
CA HIS A 175 -25.27 9.99 -24.12
C HIS A 175 -23.81 10.11 -24.57
N ASP A 176 -23.30 11.34 -24.64
CA ASP A 176 -21.93 11.59 -25.08
C ASP A 176 -20.89 11.00 -24.11
N ASP A 177 -21.18 10.99 -22.81
CA ASP A 177 -20.31 10.39 -21.80
C ASP A 177 -20.28 8.85 -21.90
N PHE A 178 -21.44 8.21 -22.04
CA PHE A 178 -21.55 6.76 -22.24
C PHE A 178 -20.77 6.31 -23.46
N LYS A 179 -20.92 7.07 -24.57
CA LYS A 179 -20.19 6.85 -25.80
C LYS A 179 -18.68 7.04 -25.58
N ARG A 180 -18.26 8.22 -25.10
CA ARG A 180 -16.85 8.56 -24.87
C ARG A 180 -16.14 7.51 -24.00
N LEU A 181 -16.71 7.13 -22.86
CA LEU A 181 -16.09 6.16 -21.94
C LEU A 181 -15.85 4.80 -22.59
N ASN A 182 -16.80 4.31 -23.39
CA ASN A 182 -16.66 3.04 -24.09
C ASN A 182 -15.69 3.13 -25.26
N TYR A 183 -15.73 4.20 -26.07
CA TYR A 183 -14.78 4.40 -27.17
C TYR A 183 -13.35 4.52 -26.64
N GLU A 184 -13.11 5.34 -25.61
CA GLU A 184 -11.80 5.45 -24.93
C GLU A 184 -11.28 4.06 -24.52
N TRP A 185 -12.13 3.23 -23.93
CA TRP A 185 -11.72 1.88 -23.51
C TRP A 185 -11.44 0.96 -24.69
N ILE A 186 -12.32 0.93 -25.71
CA ILE A 186 -12.16 0.03 -26.87
C ILE A 186 -10.89 0.40 -27.63
N GLU A 187 -10.67 1.67 -27.95
CA GLU A 187 -9.53 2.12 -28.76
C GLU A 187 -8.18 1.87 -28.07
N ASN A 188 -8.15 1.90 -26.73
CA ASN A 188 -6.93 1.62 -25.97
C ASN A 188 -6.51 0.14 -25.96
N TYR A 189 -7.46 -0.79 -26.11
CA TYR A 189 -7.19 -2.23 -25.95
C TYR A 189 -7.51 -3.07 -27.19
N PHE A 190 -8.39 -2.60 -28.07
CA PHE A 190 -8.95 -3.32 -29.20
C PHE A 190 -9.24 -2.39 -30.39
N LYS A 191 -9.87 -2.94 -31.43
CA LYS A 191 -10.42 -2.16 -32.54
C LYS A 191 -11.94 -2.09 -32.39
N LEU A 192 -12.52 -0.94 -32.74
CA LEU A 192 -13.97 -0.79 -32.82
C LEU A 192 -14.55 -1.77 -33.83
N GLU A 193 -15.62 -2.45 -33.43
CA GLU A 193 -16.39 -3.36 -34.28
C GLU A 193 -17.77 -2.75 -34.58
N GLU A 194 -18.42 -3.16 -35.67
CA GLU A 194 -19.73 -2.60 -36.09
C GLU A 194 -20.80 -2.70 -34.99
N ALA A 195 -20.79 -3.78 -34.21
CA ALA A 195 -21.69 -3.97 -33.07
C ALA A 195 -21.47 -2.92 -31.95
N ASP A 196 -20.26 -2.37 -31.81
CA ASP A 196 -19.98 -1.30 -30.86
C ASP A 196 -20.63 0.00 -31.30
N HIS A 197 -20.49 0.41 -32.57
CA HIS A 197 -21.15 1.62 -33.09
C HIS A 197 -22.66 1.57 -32.88
N GLN A 198 -23.30 0.45 -33.21
CA GLN A 198 -24.76 0.33 -33.09
C GLN A 198 -25.26 0.48 -31.65
N SER A 199 -24.54 -0.09 -30.68
CA SER A 199 -24.94 -0.08 -29.27
C SER A 199 -24.55 1.21 -28.54
N LEU A 200 -23.44 1.84 -28.93
CA LEU A 200 -22.93 3.05 -28.29
C LEU A 200 -23.55 4.33 -28.85
N ASP A 201 -23.91 4.35 -30.14
CA ASP A 201 -24.50 5.54 -30.78
C ASP A 201 -26.02 5.61 -30.60
N ARG A 202 -26.67 4.51 -30.17
CA ARG A 202 -28.13 4.41 -29.97
C ARG A 202 -28.49 3.60 -28.72
N PRO A 203 -27.97 3.94 -27.53
CA PRO A 203 -28.15 3.17 -26.30
C PRO A 203 -29.62 3.06 -25.89
N GLU A 204 -30.44 4.08 -26.13
CA GLU A 204 -31.87 4.04 -25.81
C GLU A 204 -32.59 2.96 -26.63
N GLN A 205 -32.34 2.91 -27.94
CA GLN A 205 -33.00 1.95 -28.82
C GLN A 205 -32.49 0.52 -28.63
N LYS A 206 -31.18 0.35 -28.42
CA LYS A 206 -30.55 -0.97 -28.39
C LYS A 206 -30.57 -1.61 -27.00
N ILE A 207 -30.46 -0.81 -25.94
CA ILE A 207 -30.33 -1.30 -24.57
C ILE A 207 -31.61 -1.03 -23.80
N LEU A 208 -32.02 0.23 -23.64
CA LEU A 208 -33.10 0.60 -22.73
C LEU A 208 -34.48 0.12 -23.22
N ASN A 209 -34.85 0.42 -24.47
CA ASN A 209 -36.13 0.02 -25.05
C ASN A 209 -36.27 -1.50 -25.21
N SER A 210 -35.15 -2.22 -25.20
CA SER A 210 -35.11 -3.69 -25.22
C SER A 210 -35.27 -4.31 -23.82
N GLY A 211 -35.53 -3.50 -22.79
CA GLY A 211 -35.66 -3.92 -21.40
C GLY A 211 -34.34 -4.03 -20.65
N GLY A 212 -33.24 -3.50 -21.20
CA GLY A 212 -31.95 -3.39 -20.53
C GLY A 212 -31.86 -2.16 -19.61
N HIS A 213 -30.69 -1.97 -19.01
CA HIS A 213 -30.40 -0.84 -18.11
C HIS A 213 -28.98 -0.33 -18.32
N ILE A 214 -28.73 0.94 -18.01
CA ILE A 214 -27.39 1.50 -18.03
C ILE A 214 -27.17 2.27 -16.72
N HIS A 215 -26.03 2.02 -16.08
CA HIS A 215 -25.56 2.79 -14.93
C HIS A 215 -24.39 3.68 -15.33
N MET A 216 -24.40 4.90 -14.81
CA MET A 216 -23.29 5.84 -14.88
C MET A 216 -22.65 5.98 -13.50
N ALA A 217 -21.33 6.06 -13.45
CA ALA A 217 -20.58 6.41 -12.25
C ALA A 217 -20.11 7.86 -12.34
N LEU A 218 -20.55 8.69 -11.41
CA LEU A 218 -20.13 10.08 -11.29
C LEU A 218 -19.09 10.26 -10.20
N SER A 219 -18.10 11.11 -10.45
CA SER A 219 -17.15 11.59 -9.45
C SER A 219 -17.21 13.11 -9.45
N ASN A 220 -17.67 13.72 -8.36
CA ASN A 220 -17.87 15.18 -8.29
C ASN A 220 -18.72 15.74 -9.46
N GLY A 221 -19.74 14.99 -9.90
CA GLY A 221 -20.62 15.36 -11.01
C GLY A 221 -20.10 15.03 -12.41
N GLU A 222 -18.86 14.56 -12.57
CA GLU A 222 -18.31 14.16 -13.87
C GLU A 222 -18.48 12.65 -14.10
N ALA A 223 -18.92 12.24 -15.30
CA ALA A 223 -19.05 10.84 -15.69
C ALA A 223 -17.68 10.18 -15.91
N VAL A 224 -17.33 9.27 -15.01
CA VAL A 224 -16.02 8.60 -14.95
C VAL A 224 -16.09 7.10 -15.23
N GLY A 225 -17.30 6.53 -15.27
CA GLY A 225 -17.48 5.13 -15.63
C GLY A 225 -18.92 4.79 -16.00
N THR A 226 -19.11 3.62 -16.59
CA THR A 226 -20.41 3.11 -17.02
C THR A 226 -20.43 1.59 -17.06
N CYS A 227 -21.61 0.99 -16.95
CA CYS A 227 -21.90 -0.37 -17.37
C CYS A 227 -23.33 -0.51 -17.89
N ALA A 228 -23.59 -1.48 -18.75
CA ALA A 228 -24.90 -1.79 -19.27
C ALA A 228 -25.32 -3.22 -18.90
N LEU A 229 -26.61 -3.40 -18.65
CA LEU A 229 -27.29 -4.68 -18.69
C LEU A 229 -28.06 -4.78 -20.00
N ILE A 230 -27.74 -5.79 -20.82
CA ILE A 230 -28.43 -6.06 -22.08
C ILE A 230 -29.31 -7.29 -21.87
N LYS A 231 -30.62 -7.15 -22.07
CA LYS A 231 -31.56 -8.28 -21.95
C LYS A 231 -31.26 -9.30 -23.06
N MET A 232 -30.93 -10.53 -22.69
CA MET A 232 -30.75 -11.63 -23.65
C MET A 232 -32.02 -12.45 -23.82
N ASN A 233 -32.65 -12.78 -22.70
CA ASN A 233 -33.94 -13.47 -22.61
C ASN A 233 -34.59 -13.12 -21.26
N ASP A 234 -35.72 -13.75 -20.92
CA ASP A 234 -36.47 -13.40 -19.70
C ASP A 234 -35.73 -13.74 -18.40
N ASP A 235 -34.81 -14.71 -18.43
CA ASP A 235 -34.06 -15.15 -17.24
C ASP A 235 -32.62 -14.63 -17.20
N THR A 236 -32.10 -14.04 -18.29
CA THR A 236 -30.67 -13.75 -18.46
C THR A 236 -30.40 -12.34 -19.00
N TYR A 237 -29.49 -11.64 -18.32
CA TYR A 237 -28.94 -10.36 -18.76
C TYR A 237 -27.44 -10.45 -18.96
N GLU A 238 -26.91 -9.78 -19.98
CA GLU A 238 -25.49 -9.60 -20.20
C GLU A 238 -25.00 -8.32 -19.51
N LEU A 239 -23.97 -8.43 -18.67
CA LEU A 239 -23.19 -7.29 -18.20
C LEU A 239 -22.18 -6.89 -19.27
N ALA A 240 -22.46 -5.79 -19.96
CA ALA A 240 -21.68 -5.28 -21.07
C ALA A 240 -21.27 -3.82 -20.86
N LYS A 241 -20.47 -3.28 -21.79
CA LYS A 241 -20.11 -1.85 -21.86
C LYS A 241 -19.57 -1.29 -20.53
N MET A 242 -18.82 -2.14 -19.81
CA MET A 242 -18.14 -1.80 -18.56
C MET A 242 -16.87 -1.02 -18.86
N ALA A 243 -16.89 0.29 -18.61
CA ALA A 243 -15.75 1.17 -18.86
C ALA A 243 -15.54 2.13 -17.68
N VAL A 244 -14.27 2.41 -17.36
CA VAL A 244 -13.87 3.43 -16.39
C VAL A 244 -12.69 4.19 -16.99
N THR A 245 -12.79 5.52 -17.02
CA THR A 245 -11.74 6.38 -17.56
C THR A 245 -10.43 6.18 -16.80
N GLU A 246 -9.29 6.31 -17.49
CA GLU A 246 -7.97 5.99 -16.92
C GLU A 246 -7.67 6.77 -15.64
N LYS A 247 -8.08 8.05 -15.60
CA LYS A 247 -7.90 8.96 -14.45
C LYS A 247 -8.65 8.50 -13.19
N ALA A 248 -9.62 7.61 -13.33
CA ALA A 248 -10.47 7.13 -12.26
C ALA A 248 -10.29 5.64 -11.93
N ARG A 249 -9.41 4.93 -12.65
CA ARG A 249 -9.09 3.52 -12.37
C ARG A 249 -8.42 3.37 -11.00
N GLY A 250 -8.53 2.16 -10.42
CA GLY A 250 -7.98 1.85 -9.09
C GLY A 250 -8.83 2.32 -7.90
N LYS A 251 -9.87 3.15 -8.13
CA LYS A 251 -10.81 3.68 -7.13
C LYS A 251 -12.04 2.80 -6.87
N GLY A 252 -12.01 1.52 -7.26
CA GLY A 252 -13.13 0.61 -7.02
C GLY A 252 -14.41 0.86 -7.84
N ILE A 253 -14.42 1.81 -8.78
CA ILE A 253 -15.61 2.18 -9.57
C ILE A 253 -16.22 1.00 -10.32
N GLY A 254 -15.41 0.15 -10.97
CA GLY A 254 -15.91 -1.03 -11.66
C GLY A 254 -16.59 -2.05 -10.73
N TRP A 255 -16.17 -2.13 -9.46
CA TRP A 255 -16.85 -2.93 -8.45
C TRP A 255 -18.22 -2.35 -8.12
N LEU A 256 -18.31 -1.03 -7.87
CA LEU A 256 -19.56 -0.36 -7.57
C LEU A 256 -20.57 -0.50 -8.72
N LEU A 257 -20.12 -0.26 -9.96
CA LEU A 257 -20.92 -0.47 -11.18
C LEU A 257 -21.39 -1.92 -11.31
N GLY A 258 -20.50 -2.89 -11.12
CA GLY A 258 -20.84 -4.30 -11.19
C GLY A 258 -21.86 -4.71 -10.12
N GLN A 259 -21.73 -4.23 -8.88
CA GLN A 259 -22.72 -4.47 -7.82
C GLN A 259 -24.08 -3.86 -8.17
N ALA A 260 -24.11 -2.62 -8.64
CA ALA A 260 -25.34 -1.96 -9.06
C ALA A 260 -26.03 -2.72 -10.20
N ALA A 261 -25.28 -3.15 -11.21
CA ALA A 261 -25.80 -3.96 -12.30
C ALA A 261 -26.34 -5.32 -11.83
N ILE A 262 -25.63 -6.04 -10.95
CA ILE A 262 -26.13 -7.31 -10.40
C ILE A 262 -27.43 -7.08 -9.61
N GLN A 263 -27.49 -6.01 -8.81
CA GLN A 263 -28.69 -5.66 -8.07
C GLN A 263 -29.86 -5.34 -9.01
N LYS A 264 -29.60 -4.57 -10.07
CA LYS A 264 -30.61 -4.24 -11.07
C LYS A 264 -31.12 -5.46 -11.83
N ALA A 265 -30.23 -6.40 -12.15
CA ALA A 265 -30.61 -7.67 -12.76
C ALA A 265 -31.55 -8.49 -11.85
N ARG A 266 -31.32 -8.49 -10.52
CA ARG A 266 -32.24 -9.12 -9.56
C ARG A 266 -33.61 -8.43 -9.54
N GLU A 267 -33.64 -7.09 -9.57
CA GLU A 267 -34.90 -6.33 -9.66
C GLU A 267 -35.69 -6.66 -10.92
N PHE A 268 -35.00 -6.96 -12.03
CA PHE A 268 -35.61 -7.42 -13.28
C PHE A 268 -36.02 -8.90 -13.26
N GLY A 269 -35.80 -9.62 -12.15
CA GLY A 269 -36.14 -11.04 -12.02
C GLY A 269 -35.18 -11.99 -12.74
N ALA A 270 -33.97 -11.53 -13.09
CA ALA A 270 -32.99 -12.38 -13.75
C ALA A 270 -32.52 -13.50 -12.82
N LYS A 271 -32.32 -14.70 -13.40
CA LYS A 271 -31.68 -15.84 -12.74
C LYS A 271 -30.19 -15.91 -13.00
N THR A 272 -29.73 -15.30 -14.10
CA THR A 272 -28.33 -15.34 -14.52
C THR A 272 -27.88 -13.98 -15.03
N VAL A 273 -26.69 -13.56 -14.61
CA VAL A 273 -25.94 -12.49 -15.27
C VAL A 273 -24.77 -13.12 -16.01
N TYR A 274 -24.71 -12.87 -17.31
CA TYR A 274 -23.68 -13.36 -18.21
C TYR A 274 -22.71 -12.23 -18.58
N LEU A 275 -21.46 -12.53 -18.91
CA LEU A 275 -20.56 -11.55 -19.52
C LEU A 275 -19.53 -12.20 -20.44
N GLU A 276 -19.03 -11.36 -21.35
CA GLU A 276 -17.92 -11.65 -22.24
C GLU A 276 -16.73 -10.74 -21.90
N SER A 277 -15.51 -11.27 -22.03
CA SER A 277 -14.29 -10.50 -21.79
C SER A 277 -13.11 -11.05 -22.60
N ASN A 278 -11.93 -10.46 -22.36
CA ASN A 278 -10.66 -10.93 -22.90
C ASN A 278 -9.65 -11.15 -21.76
N THR A 279 -8.92 -12.26 -21.80
CA THR A 279 -7.92 -12.64 -20.79
C THR A 279 -6.76 -11.65 -20.67
N VAL A 280 -6.49 -10.79 -21.67
CA VAL A 280 -5.50 -9.71 -21.56
C VAL A 280 -5.93 -8.63 -20.55
N LEU A 281 -7.22 -8.57 -20.21
CA LEU A 281 -7.79 -7.62 -19.26
C LEU A 281 -7.80 -8.21 -17.84
N GLU A 282 -6.64 -8.59 -17.32
CA GLU A 282 -6.51 -9.19 -15.98
C GLU A 282 -7.24 -8.40 -14.87
N PRO A 283 -7.23 -7.04 -14.84
CA PRO A 283 -7.99 -6.29 -13.84
C PRO A 283 -9.51 -6.54 -13.90
N ALA A 284 -10.08 -6.68 -15.11
CA ALA A 284 -11.50 -6.93 -15.30
C ALA A 284 -11.87 -8.37 -14.89
N ILE A 285 -11.04 -9.36 -15.25
CA ILE A 285 -11.26 -10.75 -14.85
C ILE A 285 -11.22 -10.90 -13.33
N ASN A 286 -10.25 -10.29 -12.66
CA ASN A 286 -10.16 -10.28 -11.19
C ASN A 286 -11.36 -9.59 -10.54
N LEU A 287 -11.87 -8.51 -11.14
CA LEU A 287 -13.10 -7.84 -10.71
C LEU A 287 -14.31 -8.79 -10.80
N TYR A 288 -14.52 -9.43 -11.94
CA TYR A 288 -15.67 -10.33 -12.14
C TYR A 288 -15.64 -11.54 -11.21
N GLN A 289 -14.46 -12.13 -10.98
CA GLN A 289 -14.30 -13.20 -10.00
C GLN A 289 -14.66 -12.74 -8.58
N LYS A 290 -14.27 -11.52 -8.19
CA LYS A 290 -14.63 -10.92 -6.88
C LYS A 290 -16.13 -10.66 -6.76
N LEU A 291 -16.80 -10.34 -7.86
CA LEU A 291 -18.26 -10.21 -7.93
C LEU A 291 -19.00 -11.57 -7.95
N GLY A 292 -18.26 -12.69 -7.98
CA GLY A 292 -18.81 -14.05 -7.92
C GLY A 292 -19.00 -14.74 -9.26
N PHE A 293 -18.63 -14.09 -10.39
CA PHE A 293 -18.72 -14.72 -11.70
C PHE A 293 -17.75 -15.89 -11.83
N ARG A 294 -18.19 -16.93 -12.55
CA ARG A 294 -17.41 -18.14 -12.83
C ARG A 294 -17.25 -18.31 -14.32
N LYS A 295 -16.08 -18.79 -14.75
CA LYS A 295 -15.81 -19.09 -16.17
C LYS A 295 -16.73 -20.20 -16.67
N ILE A 296 -17.26 -20.02 -17.87
CA ILE A 296 -18.07 -21.01 -18.59
C ILE A 296 -17.59 -21.18 -20.03
N VAL A 297 -18.18 -22.13 -20.73
CA VAL A 297 -18.07 -22.30 -22.18
C VAL A 297 -19.46 -22.12 -22.75
N GLY A 298 -19.69 -21.00 -23.43
CA GLY A 298 -20.96 -20.64 -24.04
C GLY A 298 -20.93 -20.78 -25.57
N GLN A 299 -21.94 -20.18 -26.21
CA GLN A 299 -22.01 -20.06 -27.67
C GLN A 299 -20.92 -19.12 -28.20
N PRO A 300 -20.53 -19.21 -29.49
CA PRO A 300 -19.57 -18.30 -30.10
C PRO A 300 -19.98 -16.84 -29.93
N SER A 301 -19.04 -16.01 -29.47
CA SER A 301 -19.24 -14.56 -29.33
C SER A 301 -19.39 -13.87 -30.69
N PRO A 302 -20.24 -12.83 -30.81
CA PRO A 302 -20.26 -11.96 -31.99
C PRO A 302 -19.00 -11.08 -32.10
N TYR A 303 -18.23 -10.92 -31.01
CA TYR A 303 -17.02 -10.11 -30.97
C TYR A 303 -15.77 -10.95 -31.14
N LYS A 304 -14.93 -10.60 -32.13
CA LYS A 304 -13.68 -11.34 -32.39
C LYS A 304 -12.69 -11.24 -31.22
N ARG A 305 -12.76 -10.16 -30.44
CA ARG A 305 -11.91 -9.94 -29.26
C ARG A 305 -12.26 -10.83 -28.07
N CYS A 306 -13.43 -11.48 -28.04
CA CYS A 306 -13.82 -12.29 -26.91
C CYS A 306 -13.04 -13.62 -26.89
N ASN A 307 -12.43 -13.95 -25.76
CA ASN A 307 -11.78 -15.26 -25.56
C ASN A 307 -12.11 -15.90 -24.19
N ILE A 308 -12.97 -15.27 -23.40
CA ILE A 308 -13.45 -15.79 -22.12
C ILE A 308 -14.88 -15.32 -21.87
N GLN A 309 -15.69 -16.24 -21.37
CA GLN A 309 -17.09 -16.02 -21.01
C GLN A 309 -17.29 -16.43 -19.55
N MET A 310 -18.12 -15.69 -18.83
CA MET A 310 -18.38 -15.93 -17.41
C MET A 310 -19.86 -15.75 -17.09
N GLU A 311 -20.34 -16.44 -16.07
CA GLU A 311 -21.72 -16.29 -15.56
C GLU A 311 -21.74 -16.16 -14.04
N LEU A 312 -22.74 -15.46 -13.54
CA LEU A 312 -23.15 -15.41 -12.14
C LEU A 312 -24.60 -15.86 -12.07
N LYS A 313 -24.85 -16.94 -11.33
CA LYS A 313 -26.21 -17.36 -10.97
C LYS A 313 -26.70 -16.51 -9.80
N LEU A 314 -27.89 -15.96 -9.95
CA LEU A 314 -28.58 -15.20 -8.94
C LEU A 314 -29.54 -16.14 -8.21
N ASP A 315 -29.39 -16.26 -6.90
CA ASP A 315 -30.37 -16.98 -6.09
C ASP A 315 -31.70 -16.22 -6.12
N LEU A 316 -32.81 -16.94 -6.28
CA LEU A 316 -34.15 -16.37 -6.15
C LEU A 316 -34.36 -15.98 -4.68
N LEU A 317 -34.65 -14.70 -4.42
CA LEU A 317 -35.13 -14.23 -3.12
C LEU A 317 -36.53 -14.74 -2.83
#